data_AF-A0A0M8Y010-F1
#
_entry.id   AF-A0A0M8Y010-F1
#
_cell.length_a   1.000
_cell.length_b   1.000
_cell.length_c   1.000
_cell.angle_alpha   90.00
_cell.angle_beta   90.00
_cell.angle_gamma   90.00
#
_symmetry.space_group_name_H-M   'P 1'
#
loop_
_entity.id
_entity.type
_entity.pdbx_description
1 polymer ?
#
loop_
_entity_poly.entity_id
_entity_poly.type
_entity_poly.pdbx_seq_one_letter_code
_entity_poly.pdbx_strand_id
1 'polypeptide(L)'
;MLTRLLAAVLFLALVGAASVACVPQTPFDPLAVRLGESGAIEILDTECDMQAVTRVEVISPDADTVVGENDPRLWRIDFESPSTARTYVVGQVPSGGKEVVEWRDPGPDQRLFAQIITDGGMTFGAGFGLDDLADGRVRYHLKNMTHEEFLEESKC
;
A
#
# COMPACT_ATOMS: atom_id res chain seq x y z
N MET A 1 -70.18 43.82 14.85
CA MET A 1 -68.86 43.68 15.51
C MET A 1 -68.10 42.61 14.75
N LEU A 2 -67.50 42.88 13.60
CA LEU A 2 -66.22 43.57 13.34
C LEU A 2 -65.09 43.15 14.28
N THR A 3 -64.33 42.12 13.89
CA THR A 3 -62.93 41.94 14.34
C THR A 3 -62.16 41.22 13.23
N ARG A 4 -61.16 41.92 12.68
CA ARG A 4 -60.16 41.46 11.70
C ARG A 4 -59.00 40.79 12.43
N LEU A 5 -58.30 39.83 11.80
CA LEU A 5 -56.87 39.50 11.94
C LEU A 5 -56.59 38.28 11.02
N LEU A 6 -56.05 38.39 9.79
CA LEU A 6 -54.70 38.74 9.30
C LEU A 6 -53.59 37.71 9.65
N ALA A 7 -52.78 37.39 8.61
CA ALA A 7 -51.48 36.70 8.59
C ALA A 7 -51.50 35.15 8.58
N ALA A 8 -50.63 34.44 7.88
CA ALA A 8 -49.72 34.73 6.77
C ALA A 8 -49.23 33.35 6.31
N VAL A 9 -49.31 33.06 5.02
CA VAL A 9 -48.67 31.90 4.41
C VAL A 9 -47.17 32.19 4.38
N LEU A 10 -46.36 31.40 5.08
CA LEU A 10 -44.91 31.38 4.87
C LEU A 10 -44.45 29.94 4.68
N PHE A 11 -44.30 29.58 3.41
CA PHE A 11 -43.48 28.47 2.95
C PHE A 11 -42.03 28.70 3.45
N LEU A 12 -41.50 27.81 4.29
CA LEU A 12 -40.06 27.58 4.34
C LEU A 12 -39.79 26.18 3.78
N ALA A 13 -39.37 26.16 2.52
CA ALA A 13 -38.67 25.04 1.93
C ALA A 13 -37.38 24.82 2.72
N LEU A 14 -37.31 23.73 3.48
CA LEU A 14 -36.04 23.17 3.95
C LEU A 14 -35.25 22.74 2.72
N VAL A 15 -34.38 23.62 2.24
CA VAL A 15 -33.32 23.23 1.31
C VAL A 15 -32.33 22.42 2.13
N GLY A 16 -32.47 21.10 2.05
CA GLY A 16 -31.48 20.15 2.54
C GLY A 16 -30.18 20.35 1.78
N ALA A 17 -29.28 21.14 2.35
CA ALA A 17 -27.88 21.10 1.98
C ALA A 17 -27.32 19.76 2.49
N ALA A 18 -27.51 18.70 1.69
CA ALA A 18 -26.66 17.54 1.79
C ALA A 18 -25.25 18.00 1.42
N SER A 19 -24.49 18.43 2.43
CA SER A 19 -23.05 18.53 2.34
C SER A 19 -22.57 17.15 1.91
N VAL A 20 -22.23 17.03 0.63
CA VAL A 20 -21.41 15.94 0.11
C VAL A 20 -20.10 16.10 0.86
N ALA A 21 -20.00 15.42 2.00
CA ALA A 21 -18.73 15.25 2.67
C ALA A 21 -17.87 14.54 1.64
N CYS A 22 -16.97 15.28 0.98
CA CYS A 22 -15.81 14.71 0.32
C CYS A 22 -15.13 13.88 1.41
N VAL A 23 -15.42 12.58 1.44
CA VAL A 23 -14.64 11.65 2.23
C VAL A 23 -13.24 11.79 1.65
N PRO A 24 -12.25 12.29 2.41
CA PRO A 24 -10.87 12.29 1.93
C PRO A 24 -10.59 10.86 1.54
N GLN A 25 -10.31 10.62 0.26
CA GLN A 25 -9.97 9.29 -0.20
C GLN A 25 -8.75 8.88 0.62
N THR A 26 -8.90 7.77 1.34
CA THR A 26 -7.86 7.22 2.20
C THR A 26 -6.54 7.21 1.42
N PRO A 27 -5.43 7.67 2.00
CA PRO A 27 -4.13 7.54 1.36
C PRO A 27 -3.96 6.08 0.96
N PHE A 28 -3.76 5.87 -0.34
CA PHE A 28 -3.61 4.54 -0.89
C PHE A 28 -2.32 3.90 -0.34
N ASP A 29 -2.26 2.56 -0.24
CA ASP A 29 -1.05 1.87 0.23
C ASP A 29 0.17 2.25 -0.64
N PRO A 30 1.17 2.98 -0.12
CA PRO A 30 2.28 3.53 -0.88
C PRO A 30 3.36 2.47 -1.17
N LEU A 31 2.95 1.26 -1.54
CA LEU A 31 3.84 0.15 -1.81
C LEU A 31 3.57 -0.41 -3.20
N ALA A 32 4.61 -0.42 -4.02
CA ALA A 32 4.60 -1.11 -5.30
C ALA A 32 5.60 -2.29 -5.31
N VAL A 33 5.31 -3.30 -6.12
CA VAL A 33 6.18 -4.47 -6.30
C VAL A 33 6.36 -4.73 -7.78
N ARG A 34 7.59 -5.04 -8.19
CA ARG A 34 7.92 -5.44 -9.58
C ARG A 34 9.05 -6.45 -9.61
N LEU A 35 9.34 -6.98 -10.79
CA LEU A 35 10.58 -7.69 -11.06
C LEU A 35 11.61 -6.72 -11.65
N GLY A 36 12.82 -6.71 -11.09
CA GLY A 36 13.97 -6.01 -11.65
C GLY A 36 14.54 -6.74 -12.88
N GLU A 37 15.55 -6.15 -13.53
CA GLU A 37 16.17 -6.72 -14.74
C GLU A 37 16.78 -8.11 -14.52
N SER A 38 17.23 -8.40 -13.29
CA SER A 38 17.75 -9.71 -12.89
C SER A 38 16.68 -10.75 -12.59
N GLY A 39 15.39 -10.37 -12.61
CA GLY A 39 14.28 -11.18 -12.13
C GLY A 39 14.11 -11.16 -10.61
N ALA A 40 14.92 -10.40 -9.88
CA ALA A 40 14.73 -10.21 -8.43
C ALA A 40 13.48 -9.36 -8.16
N ILE A 41 12.78 -9.66 -7.06
CA ILE A 41 11.65 -8.86 -6.60
C ILE A 41 12.17 -7.53 -6.05
N GLU A 42 11.61 -6.43 -6.53
CA GLU A 42 11.85 -5.08 -6.02
C GLU A 42 10.59 -4.56 -5.34
N ILE A 43 10.75 -4.12 -4.09
CA ILE A 43 9.71 -3.47 -3.29
C ILE A 43 10.00 -1.97 -3.31
N LEU A 44 9.03 -1.18 -3.77
CA LEU A 44 9.14 0.26 -3.98
C LEU A 44 8.23 0.99 -2.99
N ASP A 45 8.82 1.82 -2.14
CA ASP A 45 8.10 2.79 -1.34
C ASP A 45 7.80 4.04 -2.19
N THR A 46 6.52 4.29 -2.41
CA THR A 46 6.02 5.38 -3.27
C THR A 46 5.42 6.53 -2.46
N GLU A 47 5.62 6.58 -1.14
CA GLU A 47 5.04 7.63 -0.31
C GLU A 47 5.67 8.99 -0.62
N CYS A 48 4.88 10.03 -0.85
CA CYS A 48 5.41 11.36 -1.19
C CYS A 48 6.24 11.95 -0.03
N ASP A 49 5.72 11.83 1.18
CA ASP A 49 6.41 12.25 2.39
C ASP A 49 7.18 11.05 2.95
N MET A 50 8.51 11.06 2.79
CA MET A 50 9.39 9.98 3.24
C MET A 50 9.19 9.66 4.71
N GLN A 51 8.68 8.47 4.99
CA GLN A 51 8.77 7.85 6.29
C GLN A 51 9.89 6.83 6.31
N ALA A 52 10.64 6.82 7.41
CA ALA A 52 11.76 5.90 7.51
C ALA A 52 11.25 4.49 7.81
N VAL A 53 11.83 3.48 7.18
CA VAL A 53 11.42 2.07 7.25
C VAL A 53 12.27 1.34 8.30
N THR A 54 11.62 0.64 9.23
CA THR A 54 12.26 -0.18 10.26
C THR A 54 12.28 -1.66 9.90
N ARG A 55 11.39 -2.11 9.02
CA ARG A 55 11.35 -3.50 8.52
C ARG A 55 10.84 -3.56 7.10
N VAL A 56 11.40 -4.48 6.31
CA VAL A 56 10.83 -4.95 5.04
C VAL A 56 10.81 -6.47 5.03
N GLU A 57 9.71 -7.06 4.57
CA GLU A 57 9.57 -8.51 4.48
C GLU A 57 8.76 -8.98 3.28
N VAL A 58 9.01 -10.22 2.87
CA VAL A 58 8.20 -10.99 1.93
C VAL A 58 7.64 -12.20 2.65
N ILE A 59 6.33 -12.35 2.59
CA ILE A 59 5.54 -13.32 3.33
C ILE A 59 4.79 -14.19 2.32
N SER A 60 4.62 -15.46 2.62
CA SER A 60 3.69 -16.34 1.94
C SER A 60 2.49 -16.58 2.86
N PRO A 61 1.39 -15.83 2.73
CA PRO A 61 0.22 -16.06 3.55
C PRO A 61 -0.46 -17.40 3.22
N ASP A 62 -1.01 -18.06 4.24
CA ASP A 62 -1.88 -19.22 4.05
C ASP A 62 -3.26 -18.76 3.52
N ALA A 63 -3.49 -18.94 2.22
CA ALA A 63 -4.71 -18.56 1.49
C ALA A 63 -5.10 -17.06 1.60
N ASP A 64 -6.30 -16.68 1.11
CA ASP A 64 -6.81 -15.30 1.02
C ASP A 64 -7.12 -14.64 2.40
N THR A 65 -6.34 -14.95 3.43
CA THR A 65 -6.50 -14.44 4.78
C THR A 65 -5.63 -13.21 5.04
N VAL A 66 -5.95 -12.50 6.12
CA VAL A 66 -5.13 -11.39 6.63
C VAL A 66 -3.77 -11.94 7.07
N VAL A 67 -2.69 -11.29 6.65
CA VAL A 67 -1.32 -11.65 7.04
C VAL A 67 -1.20 -11.85 8.55
N GLY A 68 -0.84 -13.05 8.94
CA GLY A 68 -0.73 -13.50 10.33
C GLY A 68 0.71 -13.58 10.83
N GLU A 69 0.85 -13.64 12.15
CA GLU A 69 2.14 -13.85 12.81
C GLU A 69 2.75 -15.22 12.52
N ASN A 70 1.95 -16.20 12.10
CA ASN A 70 2.43 -17.55 11.80
C ASN A 70 2.73 -17.78 10.31
N ASP A 71 2.43 -16.81 9.44
CA ASP A 71 2.67 -16.97 8.01
C ASP A 71 4.18 -17.13 7.73
N PRO A 72 4.58 -18.05 6.83
CA PRO A 72 5.97 -18.19 6.45
C PRO A 72 6.57 -16.89 5.90
N ARG A 73 7.61 -16.38 6.57
CA ARG A 73 8.46 -15.32 6.01
C ARG A 73 9.44 -15.98 5.05
N LEU A 74 9.43 -15.55 3.81
CA LEU A 74 10.41 -15.97 2.82
C LEU A 74 11.63 -15.07 2.84
N TRP A 75 11.48 -13.83 3.29
CA TRP A 75 12.58 -12.88 3.45
C TRP A 75 12.24 -11.83 4.49
N ARG A 76 13.23 -11.36 5.26
CA ARG A 76 13.05 -10.24 6.19
C ARG A 76 14.36 -9.52 6.48
N ILE A 77 14.30 -8.19 6.37
CA ILE A 77 15.32 -7.27 6.87
C ILE A 77 14.73 -6.45 8.01
N ASP A 78 15.44 -6.41 9.14
CA ASP A 78 15.20 -5.44 10.19
C ASP A 78 16.31 -4.37 10.16
N PHE A 79 15.95 -3.12 10.39
CA PHE A 79 16.89 -2.01 10.46
C PHE A 79 17.12 -1.57 11.91
N GLU A 80 18.39 -1.55 12.35
CA GLU A 80 18.74 -1.02 13.67
C GLU A 80 18.55 0.51 13.74
N SER A 81 18.72 1.19 12.61
CA SER A 81 18.38 2.60 12.41
C SER A 81 17.47 2.72 11.20
N PRO A 82 16.31 3.42 11.29
CA PRO A 82 15.34 3.47 10.20
C PRO A 82 15.95 3.87 8.85
N SER A 83 15.62 3.11 7.82
CA SER A 83 16.09 3.30 6.43
C SER A 83 15.27 4.36 5.71
N THR A 84 15.93 5.23 4.94
CA THR A 84 15.28 6.16 4.02
C THR A 84 15.37 5.69 2.55
N ALA A 85 15.72 4.42 2.32
CA ALA A 85 15.73 3.86 0.98
C ALA A 85 14.31 3.77 0.41
N ARG A 86 14.18 3.97 -0.90
CA ARG A 86 12.90 3.86 -1.63
C ARG A 86 12.71 2.52 -2.33
N THR A 87 13.78 1.75 -2.47
CA THR A 87 13.77 0.48 -3.17
C THR A 87 14.50 -0.55 -2.33
N TYR A 88 13.83 -1.69 -2.12
CA TYR A 88 14.36 -2.83 -1.41
C TYR A 88 14.35 -4.02 -2.38
N VAL A 89 15.53 -4.57 -2.65
CA VAL A 89 15.69 -5.72 -3.56
C VAL A 89 15.76 -6.98 -2.71
N VAL A 90 14.85 -7.92 -2.94
CA VAL A 90 14.78 -9.17 -2.18
C VAL A 90 16.07 -9.98 -2.37
N GLY A 91 16.59 -10.52 -1.26
CA GLY A 91 17.87 -11.24 -1.23
C GLY A 91 19.11 -10.34 -1.14
N GLN A 92 18.95 -9.01 -1.03
CA GLN A 92 20.05 -8.09 -0.79
C GLN A 92 19.89 -7.39 0.56
N VAL A 93 20.99 -7.22 1.30
CA VAL A 93 20.97 -6.49 2.57
C VAL A 93 21.31 -5.02 2.32
N PRO A 94 20.33 -4.10 2.42
CA PRO A 94 20.61 -2.67 2.29
C PRO A 94 21.45 -2.14 3.45
N SER A 95 22.09 -0.98 3.26
CA SER A 95 22.91 -0.34 4.29
C SER A 95 22.11 -0.10 5.58
N GLY A 96 22.69 -0.50 6.72
CA GLY A 96 22.04 -0.40 8.04
C GLY A 96 20.98 -1.47 8.32
N GLY A 97 20.67 -2.31 7.34
CA GLY A 97 19.78 -3.46 7.50
C GLY A 97 20.54 -4.68 8.00
N LYS A 98 19.80 -5.56 8.67
CA LYS A 98 20.21 -6.90 9.05
C LYS A 98 19.21 -7.90 8.51
N GLU A 99 19.70 -8.88 7.76
CA GLU A 99 18.87 -10.00 7.34
C GLU A 99 18.56 -10.91 8.54
N VAL A 100 17.27 -11.04 8.81
CA VAL A 100 16.74 -11.87 9.91
C VAL A 100 16.18 -13.18 9.37
N VAL A 101 15.67 -13.15 8.14
CA VAL A 101 15.24 -14.34 7.40
C VAL A 101 15.87 -14.26 6.01
N GLU A 102 16.78 -15.20 5.73
CA GLU A 102 17.41 -15.38 4.41
C GLU A 102 16.35 -15.67 3.34
N TRP A 103 16.56 -15.11 2.14
CA TRP A 103 15.63 -15.31 1.03
C TRP A 103 15.46 -16.78 0.70
N ARG A 104 14.21 -17.21 0.56
CA ARG A 104 13.82 -18.52 0.06
C ARG A 104 12.90 -18.34 -1.14
N ASP A 105 13.32 -18.89 -2.27
CA ASP A 105 12.54 -18.81 -3.49
C ASP A 105 11.14 -19.40 -3.29
N PRO A 106 10.10 -18.69 -3.76
CA PRO A 106 8.73 -19.18 -3.70
C PRO A 106 8.49 -20.29 -4.73
N GLY A 107 7.47 -21.10 -4.50
CA GLY A 107 6.91 -21.97 -5.53
C GLY A 107 6.29 -21.16 -6.67
N PRO A 108 6.13 -21.75 -7.87
CA PRO A 108 5.69 -21.04 -9.08
C PRO A 108 4.32 -20.38 -8.92
N ASP A 109 3.38 -21.05 -8.26
CA ASP A 109 2.00 -20.57 -8.07
C ASP A 109 1.74 -19.96 -6.68
N GLN A 110 2.81 -19.71 -5.92
CA GLN A 110 2.69 -19.25 -4.53
C GLN A 110 2.29 -17.78 -4.50
N ARG A 111 1.24 -17.46 -3.74
CA ARG A 111 0.86 -16.07 -3.44
C ARG A 111 1.83 -15.49 -2.42
N LEU A 112 2.23 -14.25 -2.68
CA LEU A 112 3.19 -13.50 -1.88
C LEU A 112 2.57 -12.21 -1.39
N PHE A 113 3.13 -11.70 -0.31
CA PHE A 113 2.79 -10.42 0.26
C PHE A 113 4.08 -9.69 0.62
N ALA A 114 4.33 -8.56 -0.01
CA ALA A 114 5.40 -7.65 0.39
C ALA A 114 4.87 -6.70 1.46
N GLN A 115 5.69 -6.40 2.46
CA GLN A 115 5.32 -5.52 3.55
C GLN A 115 6.50 -4.61 3.93
N ILE A 116 6.21 -3.35 4.22
CA ILE A 116 7.11 -2.44 4.92
C ILE A 116 6.47 -1.96 6.22
N ILE A 117 7.30 -1.73 7.23
CA ILE A 117 6.89 -1.15 8.51
C ILE A 117 7.71 0.11 8.74
N THR A 118 7.04 1.23 8.98
CA THR A 118 7.69 2.53 9.23
C THR A 118 8.13 2.69 10.68
N ASP A 119 8.95 3.69 10.97
CA ASP A 119 9.38 4.08 12.31
C ASP A 119 8.21 4.54 13.20
N GLY A 120 7.17 5.13 12.60
CA GLY A 120 5.89 5.43 13.23
C GLY A 120 5.01 4.21 13.52
N GLY A 121 5.45 3.00 13.12
CA GLY A 121 4.72 1.75 13.31
C GLY A 121 3.59 1.51 12.30
N MET A 122 3.50 2.32 11.24
CA MET A 122 2.55 2.06 10.16
C MET A 122 3.04 0.91 9.29
N THR A 123 2.09 0.13 8.79
CA THR A 123 2.36 -1.05 7.97
C THR A 123 1.69 -0.86 6.63
N PHE A 124 2.48 -0.96 5.56
CA PHE A 124 2.00 -0.92 4.19
C PHE A 124 2.31 -2.24 3.51
N GLY A 125 1.44 -2.68 2.62
CA GLY A 125 1.60 -4.00 2.02
C GLY A 125 0.96 -4.16 0.65
N ALA A 126 1.48 -5.12 -0.10
CA ALA A 126 0.99 -5.45 -1.43
C ALA A 126 1.04 -6.96 -1.66
N GLY A 127 -0.13 -7.56 -1.90
CA GLY A 127 -0.23 -8.96 -2.33
C GLY A 127 0.02 -9.11 -3.83
N PHE A 128 0.80 -10.11 -4.23
CA PHE A 128 1.18 -10.37 -5.62
C PHE A 128 1.48 -11.87 -5.86
N GLY A 129 1.47 -12.29 -7.12
CA GLY A 129 2.10 -13.52 -7.59
C GLY A 129 3.22 -13.17 -8.58
N LEU A 130 4.12 -14.09 -8.88
CA LEU A 130 5.20 -13.81 -9.84
C LEU A 130 4.65 -13.55 -11.26
N ASP A 131 3.63 -14.30 -11.68
CA ASP A 131 2.96 -14.11 -12.96
C ASP A 131 2.25 -12.75 -13.09
N ASP A 132 1.84 -12.14 -11.97
CA ASP A 132 1.25 -10.80 -11.96
C ASP A 132 2.25 -9.71 -12.39
N LEU A 133 3.54 -9.99 -12.21
CA LEU A 133 4.66 -9.08 -12.46
C LEU A 133 5.40 -9.40 -13.76
N ALA A 134 4.96 -10.44 -14.49
CA ALA A 134 5.52 -10.81 -15.77
C ALA A 134 5.44 -9.65 -16.79
N ASP A 135 6.27 -9.72 -17.82
CA ASP A 135 6.34 -8.70 -18.89
C ASP A 135 6.59 -7.27 -18.38
N GLY A 136 7.28 -7.12 -17.24
CA GLY A 136 7.65 -5.83 -16.66
C GLY A 136 6.49 -5.10 -15.98
N ARG A 137 5.43 -5.81 -15.60
CA ARG A 137 4.30 -5.24 -14.86
C ARG A 137 4.67 -4.87 -13.43
N VAL A 138 3.93 -3.90 -12.90
CA VAL A 138 4.06 -3.42 -11.52
C VAL A 138 2.75 -3.68 -10.78
N ARG A 139 2.84 -4.28 -9.60
CA ARG A 139 1.72 -4.37 -8.65
C ARG A 139 1.67 -3.07 -7.85
N TYR A 140 0.56 -2.33 -7.94
CA TYR A 140 0.33 -1.09 -7.19
C TYR A 140 -1.17 -0.87 -7.01
N HIS A 141 -1.63 -0.45 -5.82
CA HIS A 141 -3.06 -0.22 -5.51
C HIS A 141 -4.01 -1.34 -5.90
N LEU A 142 -3.63 -2.58 -5.60
CA LEU A 142 -4.38 -3.79 -5.96
C LEU A 142 -4.55 -4.02 -7.47
N LYS A 143 -3.82 -3.30 -8.33
CA LYS A 143 -3.80 -3.47 -9.78
C LYS A 143 -2.44 -3.95 -10.26
N ASN A 144 -2.44 -4.67 -11.38
CA ASN A 144 -1.23 -4.96 -12.14
C ASN A 144 -1.26 -4.01 -13.33
N MET A 145 -0.29 -3.10 -13.41
CA MET A 145 -0.23 -2.06 -14.43
C MET A 145 1.11 -2.08 -15.16
N THR A 146 1.15 -1.44 -16.32
CA THR A 146 2.40 -1.22 -17.05
C THR A 146 3.30 -0.25 -16.29
N HIS A 147 4.59 -0.23 -16.63
CA HIS A 147 5.52 0.74 -16.04
C HIS A 147 5.09 2.19 -16.30
N GLU A 148 4.58 2.50 -17.49
CA GLU A 148 4.13 3.85 -17.85
C GLU A 148 2.91 4.30 -17.02
N GLU A 149 1.92 3.43 -16.86
CA GLU A 149 0.77 3.70 -15.99
C GLU A 149 1.20 3.89 -14.53
N PHE A 150 2.13 3.08 -14.05
CA PHE A 150 2.69 3.23 -12.71
C PHE A 150 3.35 4.60 -12.52
N LEU A 151 4.19 5.04 -13.47
CA LEU A 151 4.82 6.35 -13.41
C LEU A 151 3.81 7.52 -13.42
N GLU A 152 2.63 7.33 -14.00
CA GLU A 152 1.54 8.32 -13.95
C GLU A 152 0.81 8.29 -12.60
N GLU A 153 0.44 7.11 -12.12
CA GLU A 153 -0.31 6.94 -10.86
C GLU A 153 0.55 7.18 -9.61
N SER A 154 1.88 7.04 -9.68
CA SER A 154 2.79 7.17 -8.53
C SER A 154 3.38 8.57 -8.35
N LYS A 155 2.86 9.59 -9.05
CA LYS A 155 3.38 10.95 -8.98
C LYS A 155 3.06 11.62 -7.64
N CYS A 156 4.06 12.33 -7.16
CA CYS A 156 3.96 13.45 -6.25
C CYS A 156 4.19 14.73 -7.08
#